data_AF-A0A504JCY2-F1
#
_entry.id   AF-A0A504JCY2-F1
#
_cell.length_a   1.000
_cell.length_b   1.000
_cell.length_c   1.000
_cell.angle_alpha   90.00
_cell.angle_beta   90.00
_cell.angle_gamma   90.00
#
_symmetry.space_group_name_H-M   'P 1'
#
loop_
_entity.id
_entity.type
_entity.pdbx_description
1 polymer ?
#
loop_
_entity_poly.entity_id
_entity_poly.type
_entity_poly.pdbx_seq_one_letter_code
_entity_poly.pdbx_strand_id
1 'polypeptide(L)'
;MNRKCRDLVFTSQKERLLDFAKKAKHKILKHYEEDYSAKTFNRPIWKKLKEYCNTHHTIVDKIVFTKWDRFSRNAKQAYQEIDWFEKHEIEIYSVDNPLDLSLPESKIMLAVYLTLSEIENDRLSIRVKEGLKKANKEECWTGKSPYGYT
;
A
#
# COMPACT_ATOMS: atom_id res chain seq x y z
N MET A 1 17.00 -10.06 -3.75
CA MET A 1 15.75 -10.67 -4.26
C MET A 1 15.76 -10.60 -5.78
N ASN A 2 15.76 -11.76 -6.44
CA ASN A 2 15.88 -11.91 -7.90
C ASN A 2 14.72 -11.17 -8.63
N ARG A 3 14.99 -10.49 -9.76
CA ARG A 3 13.96 -9.70 -10.51
C ARG A 3 12.70 -10.54 -10.79
N LYS A 4 12.91 -11.79 -11.22
CA LYS A 4 11.86 -12.77 -11.54
C LYS A 4 10.86 -13.04 -10.39
N CYS A 5 11.30 -13.07 -9.14
CA CYS A 5 10.39 -13.27 -7.99
C CYS A 5 9.60 -12.00 -7.64
N ARG A 6 10.15 -10.82 -7.94
CA ARG A 6 9.48 -9.54 -7.69
C ARG A 6 8.34 -9.35 -8.67
N ASP A 7 8.57 -9.69 -9.93
CA ASP A 7 7.58 -9.59 -11.00
C ASP A 7 6.36 -10.50 -10.73
N LEU A 8 6.58 -11.72 -10.23
CA LEU A 8 5.51 -12.66 -9.86
C LEU A 8 4.56 -12.12 -8.78
N VAL A 9 5.06 -11.31 -7.84
CA VAL A 9 4.24 -10.72 -6.77
C VAL A 9 3.33 -9.62 -7.32
N PHE A 10 3.78 -8.85 -8.31
CA PHE A 10 2.93 -7.87 -8.99
C PHE A 10 1.92 -8.54 -9.91
N THR A 11 2.33 -9.59 -10.62
CA THR A 11 1.42 -10.38 -11.47
C THR A 11 0.27 -10.98 -10.67
N SER A 12 0.55 -11.61 -9.53
CA SER A 12 -0.50 -12.19 -8.68
C SER A 12 -1.46 -11.15 -8.09
N GLN A 13 -0.95 -9.97 -7.70
CA GLN A 13 -1.80 -8.86 -7.23
C GLN A 13 -2.71 -8.34 -8.34
N LYS A 14 -2.17 -8.20 -9.56
CA LYS A 14 -2.91 -7.76 -10.73
C LYS A 14 -4.02 -8.76 -11.08
N GLU A 15 -3.71 -10.05 -11.16
CA GLU A 15 -4.69 -11.10 -11.45
C GLU A 15 -5.85 -11.08 -10.45
N ARG A 16 -5.54 -10.92 -9.16
CA ARG A 16 -6.54 -10.84 -8.09
C ARG A 16 -7.48 -9.63 -8.26
N LEU A 17 -6.93 -8.47 -8.65
CA LEU A 17 -7.72 -7.26 -8.96
C LEU A 17 -8.57 -7.44 -10.22
N LEU A 18 -8.01 -8.06 -11.26
CA LEU A 18 -8.74 -8.35 -12.50
C LEU A 18 -9.90 -9.32 -12.27
N ASP A 19 -9.68 -10.37 -11.49
CA ASP A 19 -10.70 -11.34 -11.15
C ASP A 19 -11.81 -10.72 -10.29
N PHE A 20 -11.45 -9.85 -9.34
CA PHE A 20 -12.42 -9.07 -8.59
C PHE A 20 -13.27 -8.18 -9.51
N ALA A 21 -12.64 -7.42 -10.40
CA ALA A 21 -13.35 -6.54 -11.34
C ALA A 21 -14.28 -7.34 -12.28
N LYS A 22 -13.84 -8.50 -12.77
CA LYS A 22 -14.68 -9.39 -13.59
C LYS A 22 -15.89 -9.90 -12.82
N LYS A 23 -15.70 -10.35 -11.58
CA LYS A 23 -16.78 -10.87 -10.72
C LYS A 23 -17.80 -9.78 -10.37
N ALA A 24 -17.32 -8.59 -10.03
CA ALA A 24 -18.16 -7.44 -9.69
C ALA A 24 -18.73 -6.71 -10.92
N LYS A 25 -18.41 -7.16 -12.15
CA LYS A 25 -18.81 -6.55 -13.44
C LYS A 25 -18.43 -5.07 -13.53
N HIS A 26 -17.34 -4.66 -12.89
CA HIS A 26 -16.84 -3.29 -12.96
C HIS A 26 -16.01 -3.08 -14.23
N LYS A 27 -16.16 -1.90 -14.85
CA LYS A 27 -15.34 -1.50 -16.00
C LYS A 27 -14.01 -0.94 -15.48
N ILE A 28 -12.90 -1.55 -15.89
CA ILE A 28 -11.57 -1.06 -15.56
C ILE A 28 -11.23 0.09 -16.51
N LEU A 29 -11.06 1.30 -15.96
CA LEU A 29 -10.67 2.49 -16.74
C LEU A 29 -9.16 2.53 -16.97
N LYS A 30 -8.39 2.42 -15.87
CA LYS A 30 -6.93 2.40 -15.87
C LYS A 30 -6.40 1.53 -14.75
N HIS A 31 -5.19 1.05 -14.95
CA HIS A 31 -4.44 0.27 -13.98
C HIS A 31 -3.11 0.97 -13.68
N TYR A 32 -2.74 1.02 -12.41
CA TYR A 32 -1.52 1.68 -11.92
C TYR A 32 -0.74 0.71 -11.04
N GLU A 33 0.56 0.58 -11.28
CA GLU A 33 1.47 -0.30 -10.52
C GLU A 33 2.68 0.49 -10.06
N GLU A 34 3.12 0.33 -8.81
CA GLU A 34 4.26 1.06 -8.26
C GLU A 34 5.03 0.22 -7.23
N ASP A 35 6.38 0.26 -7.30
CA ASP A 35 7.33 -0.38 -6.35
C ASP A 35 7.82 0.60 -5.25
N TYR A 36 7.22 1.80 -5.16
CA TYR A 36 7.59 2.78 -4.13
C TYR A 36 7.02 2.42 -2.77
N SER A 37 7.86 2.63 -1.75
CA SER A 37 7.51 2.41 -0.34
C SER A 37 6.25 3.17 0.05
N ALA A 38 5.33 2.47 0.73
CA ALA A 38 4.08 3.06 1.21
C ALA A 38 4.22 3.99 2.43
N LYS A 39 5.45 4.38 2.79
CA LYS A 39 5.76 5.28 3.91
C LYS A 39 5.32 6.73 3.67
N THR A 40 5.32 7.18 2.42
CA THR A 40 4.93 8.55 2.05
C THR A 40 4.12 8.51 0.76
N PHE A 41 3.17 9.43 0.61
CA PHE A 41 2.41 9.64 -0.64
C PHE A 41 3.12 10.52 -1.70
N ASN A 42 4.41 10.85 -1.51
CA ASN A 42 5.20 11.50 -2.55
C ASN A 42 5.64 10.48 -3.62
N ARG A 43 4.66 9.93 -4.31
CA ARG A 43 4.79 8.82 -5.24
C ARG A 43 4.42 9.26 -6.66
N PRO A 44 5.31 9.12 -7.65
CA PRO A 44 5.07 9.64 -9.00
C PRO A 44 3.85 9.01 -9.66
N ILE A 45 3.57 7.72 -9.41
CA ILE A 45 2.43 7.03 -10.03
C ILE A 45 1.13 7.39 -9.29
N TRP A 46 1.19 7.54 -7.97
CA TRP A 46 0.07 8.06 -7.18
C TRP A 46 -0.37 9.46 -7.62
N LYS A 47 0.59 10.36 -7.88
CA LYS A 47 0.29 11.71 -8.40
C LYS A 47 -0.43 11.65 -9.74
N LYS A 48 0.04 10.80 -10.66
CA LYS A 48 -0.63 10.57 -11.96
C LYS A 48 -2.03 9.99 -11.80
N LEU A 49 -2.24 9.11 -10.83
CA LEU A 49 -3.57 8.58 -10.50
C LEU A 49 -4.47 9.71 -9.99
N LYS A 50 -3.98 10.54 -9.07
CA LYS A 50 -4.72 11.67 -8.51
C LYS A 50 -5.08 12.73 -9.56
N GLU A 51 -4.14 13.06 -10.45
CA GLU A 51 -4.38 13.95 -11.60
C GLU A 51 -5.44 13.37 -12.55
N TYR A 52 -5.40 12.06 -12.80
CA TYR A 52 -6.41 11.37 -13.62
C TYR A 52 -7.79 11.38 -12.94
N CYS A 53 -7.86 11.14 -11.64
CA CYS A 53 -9.09 11.24 -10.87
C CYS A 53 -9.66 12.67 -10.88
N ASN A 54 -8.81 13.69 -10.77
CA ASN A 54 -9.25 15.08 -10.82
C ASN A 54 -9.86 15.45 -12.20
N THR A 55 -9.19 15.03 -13.28
CA THR A 55 -9.65 15.31 -14.66
C THR A 55 -10.88 14.49 -15.07
N HIS A 56 -11.09 13.32 -14.48
CA HIS A 56 -12.18 12.40 -14.83
C HIS A 56 -13.07 12.02 -13.63
N HIS A 57 -13.27 12.93 -12.68
CA HIS A 57 -14.02 12.67 -11.45
C HIS A 57 -15.46 12.19 -11.71
N THR A 58 -16.09 12.60 -12.83
CA THR A 58 -17.43 12.15 -13.23
C THR A 58 -17.50 10.72 -13.77
N ILE A 59 -16.36 10.12 -14.10
CA ILE A 59 -16.27 8.78 -14.71
C ILE A 59 -15.71 7.76 -13.70
N VAL A 60 -14.94 8.23 -12.73
CA VAL A 60 -14.24 7.37 -11.76
C VAL A 60 -15.07 7.26 -10.49
N ASP A 61 -15.85 6.19 -10.36
CA ASP A 61 -16.65 5.98 -9.14
C ASP A 61 -15.83 5.41 -7.97
N LYS A 62 -14.84 4.55 -8.29
CA LYS A 62 -14.17 3.72 -7.27
C LYS A 62 -12.70 3.48 -7.58
N ILE A 63 -11.87 3.58 -6.55
CA ILE A 63 -10.47 3.17 -6.57
C ILE A 63 -10.34 1.86 -5.79
N VAL A 64 -9.86 0.82 -6.48
CA VAL A 64 -9.71 -0.52 -5.91
C VAL A 64 -8.23 -0.84 -5.70
N PHE A 65 -7.90 -1.31 -4.51
CA PHE A 65 -6.58 -1.83 -4.16
C PHE A 65 -6.71 -3.14 -3.37
N THR A 66 -5.61 -3.88 -3.20
CA THR A 66 -5.66 -5.20 -2.56
C THR A 66 -5.97 -5.11 -1.06
N LYS A 67 -5.17 -4.34 -0.31
CA LYS A 67 -5.26 -4.22 1.15
C LYS A 67 -4.82 -2.85 1.66
N TRP A 68 -5.27 -2.45 2.84
CA TRP A 68 -4.95 -1.14 3.45
C TRP A 68 -3.45 -0.87 3.63
N ASP A 69 -2.61 -1.89 3.90
CA ASP A 69 -1.12 -1.75 3.92
C ASP A 69 -0.51 -1.32 2.56
N ARG A 70 -1.22 -1.51 1.44
CA ARG A 70 -0.79 -1.04 0.10
C ARG A 70 -1.23 0.38 -0.19
N PHE A 71 -2.28 0.86 0.48
CA PHE A 71 -2.73 2.24 0.41
C PHE A 71 -1.74 3.15 1.14
N SER A 72 -1.58 2.97 2.45
CA SER A 72 -0.65 3.75 3.26
C SER A 72 -0.12 2.96 4.45
N ARG A 73 1.12 3.25 4.84
CA ARG A 73 1.70 2.83 6.13
C ARG A 73 1.73 3.93 7.18
N ASN A 74 1.13 5.09 6.87
CA ASN A 74 0.99 6.22 7.76
C ASN A 74 -0.51 6.56 7.87
N ALA A 75 -1.07 6.44 9.07
CA ALA A 75 -2.50 6.66 9.29
C ALA A 75 -2.92 8.11 8.95
N LYS A 76 -2.11 9.10 9.36
CA LYS A 76 -2.41 10.53 9.12
C LYS A 76 -2.53 10.85 7.63
N GLN A 77 -1.55 10.43 6.83
CA GLN A 77 -1.60 10.69 5.39
C GLN A 77 -2.71 9.90 4.70
N ALA A 78 -3.03 8.71 5.20
CA ALA A 78 -4.15 7.92 4.68
C ALA A 78 -5.48 8.68 4.82
N TYR A 79 -5.76 9.26 5.99
CA TYR A 79 -6.96 10.06 6.20
C TYR A 79 -7.04 11.30 5.30
N GLN A 80 -5.90 11.97 5.08
CA GLN A 80 -5.85 13.13 4.17
C GLN A 80 -6.20 12.75 2.73
N GLU A 81 -5.73 11.61 2.27
CA GLU A 81 -6.08 11.11 0.93
C GLU A 81 -7.55 10.68 0.89
N ILE A 82 -8.04 9.96 1.90
CA ILE A 82 -9.45 9.53 1.97
C ILE A 82 -10.41 10.73 1.90
N ASP A 83 -10.17 11.77 2.71
CA ASP A 83 -10.95 13.00 2.68
C ASP A 83 -10.88 13.71 1.31
N TRP A 84 -9.73 13.66 0.64
CA TRP A 84 -9.61 14.20 -0.72
C TRP A 84 -10.47 13.43 -1.72
N PHE A 85 -10.47 12.10 -1.68
CA PHE A 85 -11.27 11.27 -2.59
C PHE A 85 -12.77 11.37 -2.29
N GLU A 86 -13.16 11.43 -1.02
CA GLU A 86 -14.55 11.63 -0.59
C GLU A 86 -15.11 12.96 -1.12
N LYS A 87 -14.32 14.03 -1.09
CA LYS A 87 -14.68 15.33 -1.69
C LYS A 87 -14.89 15.31 -3.20
N HIS A 88 -14.33 14.33 -3.90
CA HIS A 88 -14.49 14.15 -5.35
C HIS A 88 -15.52 13.06 -5.68
N GLU A 89 -16.29 12.59 -4.69
CA GLU A 89 -17.27 11.51 -4.83
C GLU A 89 -16.66 10.17 -5.29
N ILE A 90 -15.38 9.95 -4.99
CA ILE A 90 -14.64 8.73 -5.35
C ILE A 90 -14.53 7.82 -4.13
N GLU A 91 -15.06 6.60 -4.23
CA GLU A 91 -14.99 5.62 -3.15
C GLU A 91 -13.66 4.88 -3.15
N ILE A 92 -13.06 4.72 -1.97
CA ILE A 92 -11.83 3.95 -1.76
C ILE A 92 -12.20 2.55 -1.27
N TYR A 93 -11.81 1.53 -2.03
CA TYR A 93 -12.22 0.16 -1.79
C TYR A 93 -11.04 -0.82 -1.74
N SER A 94 -11.03 -1.69 -0.72
CA SER A 94 -10.04 -2.75 -0.59
C SER A 94 -10.64 -4.13 -0.88
N VAL A 95 -9.96 -4.94 -1.69
CA VAL A 95 -10.45 -6.27 -2.12
C VAL A 95 -10.41 -7.28 -0.98
N ASP A 96 -9.34 -7.28 -0.17
CA ASP A 96 -9.18 -8.28 0.89
C ASP A 96 -10.03 -7.94 2.13
N ASN A 97 -10.16 -6.64 2.46
CA ASN A 97 -10.91 -6.16 3.62
C ASN A 97 -11.94 -5.12 3.18
N PRO A 98 -13.07 -5.54 2.59
CA PRO A 98 -14.08 -4.60 2.14
C PRO A 98 -14.65 -3.83 3.34
N LEU A 99 -14.65 -2.51 3.24
CA LEU A 99 -15.22 -1.62 4.24
C LEU A 99 -16.15 -0.65 3.53
N ASP A 100 -17.35 -0.49 4.09
CA ASP A 100 -18.29 0.52 3.64
C ASP A 100 -18.05 1.81 4.42
N LEU A 101 -17.37 2.78 3.80
CA LEU A 101 -17.02 4.05 4.43
C LEU A 101 -18.22 4.98 4.64
N SER A 102 -19.40 4.65 4.09
CA SER A 102 -20.63 5.40 4.36
C SER A 102 -21.13 5.19 5.80
N LEU A 103 -20.80 4.04 6.40
CA LEU A 103 -21.16 3.71 7.77
C LEU A 103 -20.16 4.32 8.77
N PRO A 104 -20.61 5.08 9.77
CA PRO A 104 -19.74 5.64 10.80
C PRO A 104 -18.93 4.58 11.56
N GLU A 105 -19.51 3.39 11.78
CA GLU A 105 -18.88 2.27 12.48
C GLU A 105 -17.64 1.77 11.73
N SER A 106 -17.66 1.81 10.40
CA SER A 106 -16.52 1.41 9.56
C SER A 106 -15.29 2.30 9.77
N LYS A 107 -15.45 3.53 10.29
CA LYS A 107 -14.33 4.41 10.63
C LYS A 107 -13.44 3.82 11.73
N ILE A 108 -14.04 3.08 12.66
CA ILE A 108 -13.28 2.37 13.72
C ILE A 108 -12.41 1.29 13.08
N MET A 109 -12.99 0.47 12.21
CA MET A 109 -12.26 -0.61 11.52
C MET A 109 -11.16 -0.06 10.62
N LEU A 110 -11.42 1.04 9.90
CA LEU A 110 -10.41 1.74 9.13
C LEU A 110 -9.24 2.20 10.01
N ALA A 111 -9.53 2.83 11.16
CA ALA A 111 -8.50 3.25 12.11
C ALA A 111 -7.64 2.07 12.58
N VAL A 112 -8.28 0.94 12.89
CA VAL A 112 -7.58 -0.29 13.26
C VAL A 112 -6.67 -0.77 12.13
N TYR A 113 -7.14 -0.87 10.88
CA TYR A 113 -6.29 -1.34 9.78
C TYR A 113 -5.09 -0.43 9.50
N LEU A 114 -5.29 0.89 9.55
CA LEU A 114 -4.22 1.86 9.32
C LEU A 114 -3.18 1.80 10.44
N THR A 115 -3.63 1.75 11.70
CA THR A 115 -2.74 1.69 12.88
C THR A 115 -2.02 0.35 12.98
N LEU A 116 -2.68 -0.77 12.67
CA LEU A 116 -2.05 -2.08 12.65
C LEU A 116 -0.87 -2.12 11.67
N SER A 117 -1.06 -1.55 10.47
CA SER A 117 0.01 -1.47 9.45
C SER A 117 1.21 -0.65 9.95
N GLU A 118 0.98 0.41 10.71
CA GLU A 118 2.03 1.23 11.32
C GLU A 118 2.77 0.45 12.43
N ILE A 119 2.02 -0.18 13.34
CA ILE A 119 2.56 -1.00 14.43
C ILE A 119 3.40 -2.17 13.91
N GLU A 120 2.95 -2.85 12.86
CA GLU A 120 3.71 -3.94 12.25
C GLU A 120 5.06 -3.46 11.71
N ASN A 121 5.09 -2.31 11.03
CA ASN A 121 6.34 -1.72 10.53
C ASN A 121 7.27 -1.32 11.68
N ASP A 122 6.74 -0.76 12.76
CA ASP A 122 7.53 -0.39 13.94
C ASP A 122 8.11 -1.63 14.64
N ARG A 123 7.31 -2.69 14.80
CA ARG A 123 7.77 -3.98 15.33
C ARG A 123 8.88 -4.59 14.48
N LEU A 124 8.75 -4.54 13.15
CA LEU A 124 9.81 -5.00 12.24
C LEU A 124 11.08 -4.16 12.39
N SER A 125 10.94 -2.84 12.50
CA SER A 125 12.07 -1.92 12.73
C SER A 125 12.81 -2.23 14.04
N ILE A 126 12.07 -2.48 15.13
CA ILE A 126 12.64 -2.88 16.43
C ILE A 126 13.40 -4.20 16.28
N ARG A 127 12.76 -5.23 15.72
CA ARG A 127 13.36 -6.56 15.54
C ARG A 127 14.65 -6.52 14.72
N VAL A 128 14.68 -5.74 13.64
CA VAL A 128 15.88 -5.57 12.80
C VAL A 128 16.99 -4.91 13.60
N LYS A 129 16.69 -3.84 14.35
CA LYS A 129 17.69 -3.16 15.20
C LYS A 129 18.24 -4.08 16.29
N GLU A 130 17.40 -4.87 16.92
CA GLU A 130 17.82 -5.86 17.92
C GLU A 130 18.71 -6.95 17.32
N GLY A 131 18.35 -7.46 16.14
CA GLY A 131 19.18 -8.42 15.40
C GLY A 131 20.55 -7.87 15.04
N LEU A 132 20.61 -6.62 14.56
CA LEU A 132 21.87 -5.93 14.26
C LEU A 132 22.73 -5.71 15.51
N LYS A 133 22.11 -5.29 16.62
CA LYS A 133 22.82 -5.14 17.91
C LYS A 133 23.40 -6.47 18.39
N LYS A 134 22.63 -7.56 18.27
CA LYS A 134 23.09 -8.90 18.67
C LYS A 134 24.26 -9.37 17.80
N ALA A 135 24.15 -9.24 16.48
CA ALA A 135 25.21 -9.61 15.55
C ALA A 135 26.51 -8.82 15.79
N ASN A 136 26.41 -7.50 16.04
CA ASN A 136 27.58 -6.70 16.40
C ASN A 136 28.22 -7.14 17.72
N LYS A 137 27.42 -7.60 18.71
CA LYS A 137 27.94 -8.13 19.97
C LYS A 137 28.65 -9.48 19.80
N GLU A 138 28.21 -10.28 18.84
CA GLU A 138 28.80 -11.57 18.47
C GLU A 138 29.92 -11.42 17.42
N GLU A 139 30.45 -10.20 17.22
CA GLU A 139 31.51 -9.87 16.24
C GLU A 139 31.19 -10.28 14.79
N CYS A 140 29.90 -10.47 14.49
CA CYS A 140 29.44 -10.80 13.15
C CYS A 140 29.35 -9.54 12.29
N TRP A 141 29.96 -9.54 11.10
CA TRP A 141 29.93 -8.41 10.19
C TRP A 141 28.53 -8.24 9.55
N THR A 142 27.81 -7.17 9.91
CA THR A 142 26.45 -6.89 9.39
C THR A 142 26.44 -5.91 8.21
N GLY A 143 27.59 -5.42 7.79
CA GLY A 143 27.74 -4.42 6.72
C GLY A 143 27.93 -5.04 5.34
N LYS A 144 28.15 -4.17 4.34
CA LYS A 144 28.64 -4.64 3.03
C LYS A 144 30.04 -5.21 3.22
N SER A 145 30.33 -6.37 2.62
CA SER A 145 31.68 -6.94 2.66
C SER A 145 32.71 -5.92 2.15
N PRO A 146 33.88 -5.77 2.80
CA PRO A 146 34.99 -5.01 2.28
C PRO A 146 35.40 -5.49 0.87
N TYR A 147 36.00 -4.60 0.08
CA TYR A 147 36.56 -4.99 -1.22
C TYR A 147 37.58 -6.13 -1.03
N GLY A 148 37.46 -7.21 -1.82
CA GLY A 148 38.37 -8.36 -1.80
C GLY A 148 37.91 -9.55 -0.95
N TYR A 149 36.77 -9.46 -0.27
CA TYR A 149 36.19 -10.55 0.52
C TYR A 149 34.73 -10.81 0.10
N THR A 150 34.30 -12.07 0.13
CA THR A 150 32.91 -12.51 -0.16
C THR A 150 32.29 -13.18 1.04
#